data_AF-A0A7X9HV05-F1
#
_entry.id   AF-A0A7X9HV05-F1
#
_cell.length_a   1.000
_cell.length_b   1.000
_cell.length_c   1.000
_cell.angle_alpha   90.00
_cell.angle_beta   90.00
_cell.angle_gamma   90.00
#
_symmetry.space_group_name_H-M   'P 1'
#
loop_
_entity.id
_entity.type
_entity.pdbx_description
1 polymer ?
#
loop_
_entity_poly.entity_id
_entity_poly.type
_entity_poly.pdbx_seq_one_letter_code
_entity_poly.pdbx_strand_id
1 'polypeptide(L)'
;MNNKGSVLILMVIVIALVIVMGLSVLNTAAKQYEIKKFNIDSKESFYVSETGINEAYVRTCDLMDESIEAALQVADDYLAINPSDLVEAENIYRENYMTHLRANIYNRIETEINPSIKIWNENLLFIDNELRLILKSSYMHENNVYKISGADFVICVPDYDEVSTTYDVRNYIRIQNWNN
;
A
#
# COMPACT_ATOMS: atom_id res chain seq x y z
N MET A 1 -4.29 -58.16 -56.16
CA MET A 1 -3.48 -57.70 -54.99
C MET A 1 -4.42 -57.14 -53.94
N ASN A 2 -4.36 -57.65 -52.71
CA ASN A 2 -5.28 -57.35 -51.61
C ASN A 2 -4.73 -56.19 -50.76
N ASN A 3 -5.12 -54.95 -51.06
CA ASN A 3 -4.60 -53.74 -50.37
C ASN A 3 -5.28 -53.46 -49.01
N LYS A 4 -6.16 -54.34 -48.52
CA LYS A 4 -6.91 -54.16 -47.27
C LYS A 4 -6.00 -53.90 -46.06
N GLY A 5 -4.82 -54.52 -46.00
CA GLY A 5 -3.85 -54.30 -44.93
C GLY A 5 -3.20 -52.91 -44.95
N SER A 6 -2.90 -52.37 -46.14
CA SER A 6 -2.31 -51.03 -46.29
C SER A 6 -3.31 -49.93 -45.90
N VAL A 7 -4.59 -50.10 -46.27
CA VAL A 7 -5.67 -49.20 -45.86
C VAL A 7 -5.87 -49.20 -44.34
N LEU A 8 -5.80 -50.39 -43.71
CA LEU A 8 -5.91 -50.51 -42.25
C LEU A 8 -4.76 -49.77 -41.53
N ILE A 9 -3.52 -49.94 -42.00
CA ILE A 9 -2.34 -49.27 -41.43
C ILE A 9 -2.46 -47.75 -41.57
N LEU A 10 -2.88 -47.25 -42.75
CA LEU A 10 -3.08 -45.83 -42.97
C LEU A 10 -4.13 -45.26 -42.01
N MET A 11 -5.23 -45.99 -41.78
CA MET A 11 -6.29 -45.58 -40.85
C MET A 11 -5.79 -45.48 -39.42
N VAL A 12 -4.99 -46.43 -38.96
CA VAL A 12 -4.38 -46.41 -37.63
C VAL A 12 -3.44 -45.21 -37.47
N ILE A 13 -2.61 -44.91 -38.48
CA ILE A 13 -1.72 -43.75 -38.47
C ILE A 13 -2.52 -42.45 -38.39
N VAL A 14 -3.59 -42.32 -39.18
CA VAL A 14 -4.45 -41.12 -39.16
C VAL A 14 -5.12 -40.95 -37.79
N ILE A 15 -5.66 -42.01 -37.21
CA ILE A 15 -6.28 -41.96 -35.88
C ILE A 15 -5.25 -41.55 -34.82
N ALA A 16 -4.04 -42.13 -34.85
CA ALA A 16 -2.97 -41.77 -33.94
C ALA A 16 -2.60 -40.28 -34.07
N LEU A 17 -2.48 -39.76 -35.30
CA LEU A 17 -2.22 -38.34 -35.55
C LEU A 17 -3.33 -37.45 -34.99
N VAL A 18 -4.60 -37.79 -35.21
CA VAL A 18 -5.74 -37.03 -34.68
C VAL A 18 -5.74 -37.03 -33.15
N ILE A 19 -5.44 -38.16 -32.50
CA ILE A 19 -5.35 -38.25 -31.04
C ILE A 19 -4.23 -37.33 -30.52
N VAL A 20 -3.04 -37.38 -31.12
CA VAL A 20 -1.91 -36.53 -30.71
C VAL A 20 -2.23 -35.05 -30.88
N MET A 21 -2.86 -34.66 -31.99
CA MET A 21 -3.31 -33.29 -32.20
C MET A 21 -4.36 -32.86 -31.19
N GLY A 22 -5.36 -33.72 -30.91
CA GLY A 22 -6.40 -33.46 -29.92
C GLY A 22 -5.83 -33.25 -28.51
N LEU A 23 -4.91 -34.12 -28.09
CA LEU A 23 -4.21 -33.98 -26.81
C LEU A 23 -3.37 -32.70 -26.75
N SER A 24 -2.72 -32.33 -27.85
CA SER A 24 -1.93 -31.09 -27.93
C SER A 24 -2.80 -29.83 -27.77
N VAL A 25 -3.96 -29.79 -28.43
CA VAL A 25 -4.91 -28.67 -28.30
C VAL A 25 -5.45 -28.60 -26.88
N LEU A 26 -5.85 -29.73 -26.29
CA LEU A 26 -6.37 -29.77 -24.92
C LEU A 26 -5.33 -29.29 -23.90
N ASN A 27 -4.08 -29.77 -24.02
CA ASN A 27 -2.99 -29.35 -23.16
C ASN A 27 -2.69 -27.85 -23.28
N THR A 28 -2.67 -27.32 -24.52
CA THR A 28 -2.48 -25.89 -24.76
C THR A 28 -3.62 -25.07 -24.14
N ALA A 29 -4.87 -25.51 -24.30
CA ALA A 29 -6.04 -24.83 -23.73
C ALA A 29 -6.01 -24.82 -22.20
N ALA A 30 -5.66 -25.95 -21.56
CA ALA A 30 -5.53 -26.05 -20.12
C ALA A 30 -4.44 -25.10 -19.59
N LYS A 31 -3.25 -25.11 -20.21
CA LYS A 31 -2.17 -24.18 -19.84
C LYS A 31 -2.55 -22.72 -20.04
N GLN A 32 -3.24 -22.39 -21.13
CA GLN A 32 -3.69 -21.03 -21.39
C GLN A 32 -4.71 -20.57 -20.34
N TYR A 33 -5.59 -21.47 -19.89
CA TYR A 33 -6.50 -21.19 -18.79
C TYR A 33 -5.76 -20.93 -17.48
N GLU A 34 -4.79 -21.77 -17.11
CA GLU A 34 -3.96 -21.59 -15.91
C GLU A 34 -3.21 -20.24 -15.92
N ILE A 35 -2.58 -19.89 -17.05
CA ILE A 35 -1.90 -18.60 -17.22
C ILE A 35 -2.88 -17.43 -17.07
N LYS A 36 -4.07 -17.52 -17.69
CA LYS A 36 -5.09 -16.47 -17.57
C LYS A 36 -5.57 -16.32 -16.13
N LYS A 37 -5.82 -17.44 -15.45
CA LYS A 37 -6.24 -17.44 -14.04
C LYS A 37 -5.17 -16.78 -13.16
N PHE A 38 -3.91 -17.21 -13.29
CA PHE A 38 -2.79 -16.61 -12.55
C PHE A 38 -2.67 -15.10 -12.80
N ASN A 39 -2.88 -14.65 -14.04
CA ASN A 39 -2.86 -13.22 -14.37
C ASN A 39 -4.01 -12.43 -13.72
N ILE A 40 -5.19 -13.03 -13.60
CA ILE A 40 -6.33 -12.43 -12.90
C ILE A 40 -6.00 -12.31 -11.41
N ASP A 41 -5.59 -13.42 -10.78
CA ASP A 41 -5.24 -13.46 -9.36
C ASP A 41 -4.11 -12.45 -9.05
N SER A 42 -3.12 -12.33 -9.95
CA SER A 42 -2.02 -11.37 -9.86
C SER A 42 -2.49 -9.91 -9.90
N LYS A 43 -3.49 -9.58 -10.72
CA LYS A 43 -4.07 -8.23 -10.76
C LYS A 43 -4.90 -7.94 -9.52
N GLU A 44 -5.74 -8.88 -9.12
CA GLU A 44 -6.55 -8.76 -7.90
C GLU A 44 -5.67 -8.57 -6.67
N SER A 45 -4.65 -9.41 -6.52
CA SER A 45 -3.66 -9.32 -5.43
C SER A 45 -2.98 -7.95 -5.38
N PHE A 46 -2.70 -7.38 -6.56
CA PHE A 46 -2.10 -6.06 -6.67
C PHE A 46 -3.07 -4.96 -6.20
N TYR A 47 -4.33 -5.01 -6.61
CA TYR A 47 -5.35 -4.04 -6.13
C TYR A 47 -5.60 -4.14 -4.63
N VAL A 48 -5.58 -5.34 -4.05
CA VAL A 48 -5.72 -5.52 -2.60
C VAL A 48 -4.49 -4.95 -1.87
N SER A 49 -3.30 -5.16 -2.42
CA SER A 49 -2.08 -4.54 -1.91
C SER A 49 -2.14 -3.00 -1.97
N GLU A 50 -2.60 -2.41 -3.08
CA GLU A 50 -2.84 -0.95 -3.18
C GLU A 50 -3.87 -0.44 -2.17
N THR A 51 -4.90 -1.24 -1.88
CA THR A 51 -5.89 -0.89 -0.84
C THR A 51 -5.24 -0.76 0.53
N GLY A 52 -4.25 -1.61 0.86
CA GLY A 52 -3.47 -1.45 2.09
C GLY A 52 -2.72 -0.11 2.16
N ILE A 53 -2.21 0.41 1.04
CA ILE A 53 -1.60 1.76 1.02
C ILE A 53 -2.66 2.86 1.24
N ASN A 54 -3.86 2.71 0.66
CA ASN A 54 -4.96 3.65 0.89
C ASN A 54 -5.42 3.64 2.36
N GLU A 55 -5.50 2.48 2.99
CA GLU A 55 -5.77 2.37 4.43
C GLU A 55 -4.67 3.03 5.26
N ALA A 56 -3.41 2.82 4.90
CA ALA A 56 -2.27 3.47 5.56
C ALA A 56 -2.39 5.00 5.49
N TYR A 57 -2.81 5.55 4.35
CA TYR A 57 -3.06 6.98 4.18
C TYR A 57 -4.12 7.50 5.14
N VAL A 58 -5.26 6.81 5.24
CA VAL A 58 -6.34 7.20 6.17
C VAL A 58 -5.84 7.15 7.63
N ARG A 59 -5.16 6.07 8.04
CA ARG A 59 -4.60 5.95 9.39
C ARG A 59 -3.53 7.01 9.69
N THR A 60 -2.79 7.43 8.68
CA THR A 60 -1.83 8.53 8.80
C THR A 60 -2.56 9.86 9.04
N CYS A 61 -3.66 10.12 8.32
CA CYS A 61 -4.48 11.29 8.55
C CYS A 61 -5.05 11.30 9.98
N ASP A 62 -5.64 10.19 10.42
CA ASP A 62 -6.17 10.07 11.79
C ASP A 62 -5.08 10.33 12.85
N LEU A 63 -3.87 9.83 12.64
CA LEU A 63 -2.74 10.08 13.53
C LEU A 63 -2.32 11.55 13.54
N MET A 64 -2.33 12.20 12.37
CA MET A 64 -2.01 13.61 12.25
C MET A 64 -3.04 14.47 12.98
N ASP A 65 -4.33 14.17 12.85
CA ASP A 65 -5.42 14.80 13.62
C ASP A 65 -5.16 14.66 15.13
N GLU A 66 -4.95 13.44 15.61
CA GLU A 66 -4.65 13.16 17.03
C GLU A 66 -3.39 13.94 17.50
N SER A 67 -2.39 14.09 16.64
CA SER A 67 -1.14 14.78 16.97
C SER A 67 -1.31 16.31 16.97
N ILE A 68 -2.16 16.86 16.11
CA ILE A 68 -2.52 18.29 16.11
C ILE A 68 -3.29 18.62 17.38
N GLU A 69 -4.31 17.84 17.72
CA GLU A 69 -5.11 18.04 18.94
C GLU A 69 -4.25 17.99 20.20
N ALA A 70 -3.38 16.97 20.32
CA ALA A 70 -2.46 16.84 21.45
C ALA A 70 -1.48 18.02 21.55
N ALA A 71 -0.95 18.50 20.41
CA ALA A 71 -0.01 19.62 20.38
C ALA A 71 -0.68 20.96 20.69
N LEU A 72 -1.88 21.20 20.17
CA LEU A 72 -2.67 22.41 20.43
C LEU A 72 -3.02 22.51 21.92
N GLN A 73 -3.45 21.41 22.54
CA GLN A 73 -3.76 21.40 23.96
C GLN A 73 -2.58 21.88 24.81
N VAL A 74 -1.36 21.40 24.53
CA VAL A 74 -0.16 21.80 25.28
C VAL A 74 0.20 23.28 25.04
N ALA A 75 0.05 23.77 23.82
CA ALA A 75 0.29 25.17 23.48
C ALA A 75 -0.73 26.11 24.15
N ASP A 76 -2.01 25.73 24.16
CA ASP A 76 -3.09 26.49 24.77
C ASP A 76 -2.96 26.53 26.30
N ASP A 77 -2.58 25.42 26.93
CA ASP A 77 -2.27 25.34 28.36
C ASP A 77 -1.11 26.29 28.73
N TYR A 78 -0.12 26.42 27.85
CA TYR A 78 0.98 27.37 28.01
C TYR A 78 0.51 28.82 27.88
N LEU A 79 -0.29 29.15 26.87
CA LEU A 79 -0.83 30.50 26.65
C LEU A 79 -1.79 30.94 27.76
N ALA A 80 -2.49 30.01 28.40
CA ALA A 80 -3.32 30.32 29.57
C ALA A 80 -2.50 30.91 30.73
N ILE A 81 -1.21 30.56 30.82
CA ILE A 81 -0.27 31.06 31.84
C ILE A 81 0.52 32.27 31.31
N ASN A 82 0.90 32.25 30.01
CA ASN A 82 1.71 33.26 29.36
C ASN A 82 1.02 33.84 28.11
N PRO A 83 -0.04 34.67 28.25
CA PRO A 83 -0.91 35.03 27.13
C PRO A 83 -0.26 35.84 26.01
N SER A 84 0.87 36.48 26.28
CA SER A 84 1.57 37.35 25.34
C SER A 84 2.70 36.64 24.58
N ASP A 85 3.03 35.40 24.93
CA ASP A 85 4.17 34.67 24.37
C ASP A 85 3.74 33.68 23.29
N LEU A 86 3.21 34.23 22.18
CA LEU A 86 2.71 33.45 21.04
C LEU A 86 3.84 32.69 20.31
N VAL A 87 5.05 33.25 20.30
CA VAL A 87 6.20 32.64 19.62
C VAL A 87 6.61 31.35 20.32
N GLU A 88 6.64 31.36 21.66
CA GLU A 88 6.96 30.15 22.40
C GLU A 88 5.84 29.11 22.32
N ALA A 89 4.57 29.53 22.28
CA ALA A 89 3.45 28.62 22.07
C ALA A 89 3.52 27.90 20.72
N GLU A 90 3.89 28.59 19.63
CA GLU A 90 4.10 27.99 18.30
C GLU A 90 5.26 26.97 18.32
N ASN A 91 6.36 27.28 19.01
CA ASN A 91 7.48 26.35 19.18
C ASN A 91 7.06 25.10 19.95
N ILE A 92 6.33 25.27 21.04
CA ILE A 92 5.77 24.19 21.86
C ILE A 92 4.86 23.31 21.01
N TYR A 93 3.94 23.91 20.24
CA TYR A 93 3.06 23.17 19.34
C TYR A 93 3.88 22.30 18.37
N ARG A 94 4.83 22.90 17.63
CA ARG A 94 5.63 22.19 16.62
C ARG A 94 6.40 21.01 17.20
N GLU A 95 7.10 21.22 18.32
CA GLU A 95 7.89 20.16 18.95
C GLU A 95 7.01 19.02 19.48
N ASN A 96 5.84 19.35 20.05
CA ASN A 96 4.91 18.35 20.55
C ASN A 96 4.24 17.57 19.41
N TYR A 97 3.86 18.23 18.32
CA TYR A 97 3.34 17.57 17.13
C TYR A 97 4.35 16.56 16.56
N MET A 98 5.59 17.01 16.32
CA MET A 98 6.65 16.15 15.79
C MET A 98 6.93 14.96 16.72
N THR A 99 6.96 15.20 18.03
CA THR A 99 7.22 14.17 19.03
C THR A 99 6.09 13.15 19.10
N HIS A 100 4.84 13.61 19.18
CA HIS A 100 3.66 12.75 19.25
C HIS A 100 3.52 11.88 18.00
N LEU A 101 3.70 12.49 16.82
CA LEU A 101 3.65 11.76 15.55
C LEU A 101 4.71 10.65 15.52
N ARG A 102 5.98 10.97 15.84
CA ARG A 102 7.09 9.99 15.83
C ARG A 102 6.89 8.85 16.82
N ALA A 103 6.32 9.13 17.99
CA ALA A 103 6.08 8.13 19.02
C ALA A 103 5.04 7.09 18.61
N ASN A 104 4.06 7.48 17.79
CA ASN A 104 2.87 6.67 17.53
C ASN A 104 2.77 6.10 16.11
N ILE A 105 3.55 6.62 15.17
CA ILE A 105 3.46 6.28 13.74
C ILE A 105 3.58 4.79 13.42
N TYR A 106 4.51 4.07 14.04
CA TYR A 106 4.65 2.61 13.84
C TYR A 106 3.41 1.87 14.34
N ASN A 107 2.96 2.16 15.56
CA ASN A 107 1.83 1.46 16.17
C ASN A 107 0.51 1.74 15.45
N ARG A 108 0.35 2.94 14.87
CA ARG A 108 -0.90 3.36 14.23
C ARG A 108 -1.01 2.88 12.79
N ILE A 109 0.11 2.87 12.05
CA ILE A 109 0.10 2.60 10.61
C ILE A 109 0.41 1.13 10.29
N GLU A 110 1.36 0.51 10.98
CA GLU A 110 1.74 -0.87 10.66
C GLU A 110 0.61 -1.85 10.98
N THR A 111 0.46 -2.86 10.12
CA THR A 111 -0.46 -3.99 10.35
C THR A 111 0.16 -5.27 9.86
N GLU A 112 0.01 -6.32 10.66
CA GLU A 112 0.49 -7.67 10.32
C GLU A 112 -0.61 -8.53 9.69
N ILE A 113 -1.83 -8.00 9.56
CA ILE A 113 -2.96 -8.65 8.87
C ILE A 113 -2.71 -8.61 7.36
N ASN A 114 -3.34 -9.48 6.56
CA ASN A 114 -3.23 -9.48 5.09
C ASN A 114 -4.31 -8.54 4.47
N PRO A 115 -3.97 -7.43 3.79
CA PRO A 115 -2.63 -6.98 3.40
C PRO A 115 -1.83 -6.34 4.54
N SER A 116 -0.56 -6.71 4.64
CA SER A 116 0.34 -6.26 5.71
C SER A 116 1.02 -4.96 5.33
N ILE A 117 0.99 -3.98 6.23
CA ILE A 117 1.55 -2.64 6.00
C ILE A 117 2.76 -2.47 6.90
N LYS A 118 3.89 -2.04 6.32
CA LYS A 118 5.13 -1.77 7.03
C LYS A 118 5.74 -0.44 6.62
N ILE A 119 6.35 0.23 7.58
CA ILE A 119 7.16 1.41 7.38
C ILE A 119 8.58 0.93 7.06
N TRP A 120 9.16 1.43 5.96
CA TRP A 120 10.46 1.01 5.48
C TRP A 120 11.57 2.05 5.66
N ASN A 121 11.28 3.11 6.42
CA ASN A 121 12.29 4.08 6.84
C ASN A 121 13.29 3.45 7.83
N GLU A 122 14.57 3.76 7.67
CA GLU A 122 15.58 3.42 8.69
C GLU A 122 15.43 4.31 9.93
N ASN A 123 15.16 5.60 9.72
CA ASN A 123 14.93 6.58 10.76
C ASN A 123 13.82 7.54 10.34
N LEU A 124 12.98 7.93 11.29
CA LEU A 124 11.95 8.94 11.11
C LEU A 124 12.47 10.28 11.62
N LEU A 125 12.86 11.14 10.67
CA LEU A 125 13.40 12.46 10.92
C LEU A 125 12.59 13.49 10.14
N PHE A 126 12.28 14.59 10.82
CA PHE A 126 11.78 15.78 10.14
C PHE A 126 12.96 16.57 9.58
N ILE A 127 12.88 16.93 8.31
CA ILE A 127 13.82 17.82 7.64
C ILE A 127 12.99 18.96 7.07
N ASP A 128 13.31 20.20 7.44
CA ASP A 128 12.56 21.40 7.02
C ASP A 128 11.04 21.28 7.25
N ASN A 129 10.65 20.82 8.45
CA ASN A 129 9.25 20.55 8.83
C ASN A 129 8.53 19.48 7.98
N GLU A 130 9.25 18.68 7.21
CA GLU A 130 8.68 17.57 6.45
C GLU A 130 9.21 16.22 6.97
N LEU A 131 8.30 15.27 7.20
CA LEU A 131 8.61 13.87 7.45
C LEU A 131 8.29 13.04 6.21
N ARG A 132 9.31 12.36 5.69
CA ARG A 132 9.14 11.41 4.58
C ARG A 132 8.90 10.01 5.13
N LEU A 133 7.76 9.42 4.78
CA LEU A 133 7.36 8.08 5.19
C LEU A 133 7.30 7.16 3.96
N ILE A 134 8.09 6.10 3.97
CA ILE A 134 8.14 5.08 2.92
C ILE A 134 7.33 3.89 3.41
N LEU A 135 6.23 3.58 2.72
CA LEU A 135 5.32 2.51 3.09
C LEU A 135 5.36 1.38 2.10
N LYS A 136 5.13 0.17 2.60
CA LYS A 136 4.91 -1.03 1.80
C LYS A 136 3.72 -1.79 2.31
N SER A 137 2.80 -2.07 1.40
CA SER A 137 1.72 -3.01 1.58
C SER A 137 2.08 -4.32 0.89
N SER A 138 1.93 -5.44 1.57
CA SER A 138 2.22 -6.77 1.03
C SER A 138 1.00 -7.66 1.20
N TYR A 139 0.54 -8.25 0.10
CA TYR A 139 -0.62 -9.15 0.07
C TYR A 139 -0.23 -10.54 -0.44
N MET A 140 -0.72 -11.56 0.24
CA MET A 140 -0.62 -12.96 -0.17
C MET A 140 -2.01 -13.50 -0.51
N HIS A 141 -2.24 -13.84 -1.78
CA HIS A 141 -3.46 -14.48 -2.23
C HIS A 141 -3.47 -15.98 -1.87
N GLU A 142 -4.64 -16.57 -1.71
CA GLU A 142 -4.82 -18.00 -1.40
C GLU A 142 -4.15 -18.94 -2.41
N ASN A 143 -4.03 -18.49 -3.67
CA ASN A 143 -3.37 -19.21 -4.75
C ASN A 143 -1.83 -19.01 -4.78
N ASN A 144 -1.23 -18.59 -3.66
CA ASN A 144 0.21 -18.27 -3.50
C ASN A 144 0.72 -17.16 -4.45
N VAL A 145 -0.15 -16.23 -4.80
CA VAL A 145 0.25 -15.05 -5.56
C VAL A 145 0.61 -13.94 -4.58
N TYR A 146 1.88 -13.56 -4.58
CA TYR A 146 2.40 -12.53 -3.69
C TYR A 146 2.57 -11.20 -4.43
N LYS A 147 2.08 -10.12 -3.84
CA LYS A 147 2.20 -8.76 -4.38
C LYS A 147 2.62 -7.79 -3.30
N ILE A 148 3.39 -6.79 -3.72
CA ILE A 148 3.81 -5.66 -2.89
C ILE A 148 3.49 -4.39 -3.67
N SER A 149 2.92 -3.40 -2.98
CA SER A 149 2.76 -2.03 -3.46
C SER A 149 3.45 -1.12 -2.45
N GLY A 150 4.03 -0.02 -2.90
CA GLY A 150 4.67 0.95 -2.03
C GLY A 150 4.30 2.37 -2.37
N ALA A 151 4.35 3.25 -1.37
CA ALA A 151 4.16 4.67 -1.58
C ALA A 151 5.03 5.48 -0.64
N ASP A 152 5.44 6.66 -1.11
CA ASP A 152 6.17 7.64 -0.32
C ASP A 152 5.20 8.75 0.05
N PHE A 153 4.89 8.88 1.34
CA PHE A 153 4.15 10.00 1.89
C PHE A 153 5.12 11.07 2.37
N VAL A 154 4.76 12.33 2.18
CA VAL A 154 5.44 13.48 2.75
C VAL A 154 4.43 14.19 3.63
N ILE A 155 4.70 14.17 4.93
CA ILE A 155 3.87 14.76 5.98
C ILE A 155 4.52 16.08 6.38
N CYS A 156 3.80 17.18 6.27
CA CYS A 156 4.25 18.50 6.71
C CYS A 156 3.80 18.75 8.16
N VAL A 157 4.58 19.54 8.90
CA VAL A 157 4.09 20.14 10.14
C VAL A 157 3.16 21.29 9.78
N PRO A 158 1.90 21.27 10.24
CA PRO A 158 0.97 22.38 10.02
C PRO A 158 1.44 23.65 10.73
N ASP A 159 1.09 24.82 10.21
CA ASP A 159 1.32 26.07 10.93
C ASP A 159 0.30 26.21 12.08
N TYR A 160 0.77 26.65 13.25
CA TYR A 160 -0.05 26.76 14.47
C TYR A 160 -1.31 27.62 14.25
N ASP A 161 -1.16 28.77 13.60
CA ASP A 161 -2.26 29.68 13.32
C ASP A 161 -3.31 29.05 12.40
N GLU A 162 -2.92 28.21 11.44
CA GLU A 162 -3.84 27.56 10.51
C GLU A 162 -4.70 26.51 11.22
N VAL A 163 -4.09 25.70 12.09
CA VAL A 163 -4.79 24.61 12.77
C VAL A 163 -5.56 25.07 14.01
N SER A 164 -5.29 26.27 14.52
CA SER A 164 -6.01 26.84 15.67
C SER A 164 -7.51 27.13 15.41
N THR A 165 -7.96 27.05 14.15
CA THR A 165 -9.35 27.37 13.76
C THR A 165 -10.08 26.19 13.13
N THR A 166 -9.98 26.02 11.82
CA THR A 166 -10.59 24.92 11.07
C THR A 166 -9.60 24.49 10.01
N TYR A 167 -9.23 23.21 10.05
CA TYR A 167 -8.23 22.64 9.16
C TYR A 167 -8.73 21.34 8.52
N ASP A 168 -8.07 20.95 7.45
CA ASP A 168 -8.19 19.61 6.85
C ASP A 168 -6.79 19.01 6.79
N VAL A 169 -6.59 17.90 7.51
CA VAL A 169 -5.30 17.20 7.59
C VAL A 169 -4.76 16.79 6.23
N ARG A 170 -5.64 16.57 5.25
CA ARG A 170 -5.24 16.20 3.89
C ARG A 170 -4.41 17.27 3.19
N ASN A 171 -4.46 18.51 3.67
CA ASN A 171 -3.61 19.59 3.16
C ASN A 171 -2.14 19.46 3.58
N TYR A 172 -1.87 18.69 4.63
CA TYR A 172 -0.54 18.53 5.22
C TYR A 172 0.11 17.17 4.88
N ILE A 173 -0.49 16.39 3.98
CA ILE A 173 0.08 15.12 3.51
C ILE A 173 -0.02 15.01 1.99
N ARG A 174 1.10 14.69 1.34
CA ARG A 174 1.18 14.46 -0.11
C ARG A 174 1.80 13.11 -0.42
N ILE A 175 1.30 12.46 -1.46
CA ILE A 175 1.87 11.22 -2.00
C ILE A 175 2.87 11.62 -3.10
N GLN A 176 4.15 11.31 -2.91
CA GLN A 176 5.21 11.71 -3.84
C GLN A 176 5.49 10.65 -4.90
N ASN A 177 5.64 9.39 -4.48
CA ASN A 177 5.91 8.27 -5.37
C ASN A 177 4.94 7.14 -5.10
N TRP A 178 4.48 6.49 -6.18
CA TRP A 178 3.72 5.26 -6.14
C TRP A 178 4.54 4.17 -6.83
N ASN A 179 4.99 3.19 -6.06
CA ASN A 179 5.87 2.12 -6.50
C ASN A 179 5.08 0.82 -6.64
N ASN A 180 5.01 0.29 -7.88
CA ASN A 180 4.29 -0.92 -8.25
C ASN A 180 5.21 -2.04 -8.72
#